data_AF-A0A5J4PC14-F1
#
_entry.id   AF-A0A5J4PC14-F1
#
_cell.length_a   1.000
_cell.length_b   1.000
_cell.length_c   1.000
_cell.angle_alpha   90.00
_cell.angle_beta   90.00
_cell.angle_gamma   90.00
#
_symmetry.space_group_name_H-M   'P 1'
#
loop_
_entity.id
_entity.type
_entity.pdbx_description
1 polymer ?
#
loop_
_entity_poly.entity_id
_entity_poly.type
_entity_poly.pdbx_seq_one_letter_code
_entity_poly.pdbx_strand_id
1 'polypeptide(L)'
;MSSILTNNVALDKQISEIAEVAGYLWQRGWAERNGGNISVNITELVKAEDKLRPALRTVSLPVTFTALAGHFFFVTGTGKRMRYVSSAPMENGSIIRLNTTGDAYDVIADNDIAPTSELSSHLSMHNYMRSVRKCDTKVVCHTHPTDLIALTHVKKFLEPNV
;
A
#
# COMPACT_ATOMS: atom_id res chain seq x y z
N MET A 1 -15.34 -16.65 4.74
CA MET A 1 -14.92 -16.78 3.33
C MET A 1 -13.52 -17.37 3.31
N SER A 2 -13.14 -18.14 2.29
CA SER A 2 -11.74 -18.54 2.10
C SER A 2 -10.85 -17.31 1.89
N SER A 3 -9.57 -17.44 2.23
CA SER A 3 -8.60 -16.35 2.02
C SER A 3 -8.51 -16.00 0.54
N ILE A 4 -8.37 -14.72 0.20
CA ILE A 4 -8.08 -14.24 -1.17
C ILE A 4 -6.73 -14.77 -1.71
N LEU A 5 -5.85 -15.25 -0.83
CA LEU A 5 -4.59 -15.90 -1.23
C LEU A 5 -4.79 -17.37 -1.63
N THR A 6 -5.93 -17.97 -1.27
CA THR A 6 -6.20 -19.40 -1.52
C THR A 6 -6.12 -19.70 -3.01
N ASN A 7 -5.30 -20.69 -3.39
CA ASN A 7 -5.05 -21.08 -4.78
C ASN A 7 -4.40 -19.98 -5.66
N ASN A 8 -3.97 -18.84 -5.12
CA ASN A 8 -3.32 -17.76 -5.86
C ASN A 8 -1.84 -17.61 -5.48
N VAL A 9 -1.01 -18.54 -5.96
CA VAL A 9 0.42 -18.64 -5.65
C VAL A 9 1.18 -17.35 -6.01
N ALA A 10 0.81 -16.68 -7.10
CA ALA A 10 1.49 -15.46 -7.53
C ALA A 10 1.21 -14.28 -6.59
N LEU A 11 -0.03 -14.11 -6.15
CA LEU A 11 -0.39 -13.09 -5.17
C LEU A 11 0.24 -13.40 -3.80
N ASP A 12 0.17 -14.65 -3.35
CA ASP A 12 0.78 -15.08 -2.09
C ASP A 12 2.30 -14.79 -2.04
N LYS A 13 3.00 -15.08 -3.14
CA LYS A 13 4.41 -14.72 -3.30
C LYS A 13 4.62 -13.21 -3.21
N GLN A 14 3.80 -12.40 -3.88
CA GLN A 14 3.93 -10.94 -3.84
C GLN A 14 3.71 -10.39 -2.43
N ILE A 15 2.75 -10.94 -1.67
CA ILE A 15 2.50 -10.57 -0.28
C ILE A 15 3.68 -10.96 0.62
N SER A 16 4.29 -12.12 0.36
CA SER A 16 5.50 -12.56 1.06
C SER A 16 6.69 -11.62 0.83
N GLU A 17 6.89 -11.16 -0.41
CA GLU A 17 7.93 -10.16 -0.73
C GLU A 17 7.67 -8.82 -0.02
N ILE A 18 6.41 -8.39 0.07
CA ILE A 18 6.04 -7.18 0.83
C ILE A 18 6.35 -7.36 2.32
N ALA A 19 6.05 -8.54 2.89
CA ALA A 19 6.35 -8.86 4.27
C ALA A 19 7.86 -8.85 4.55
N GLU A 20 8.66 -9.39 3.63
CA GLU A 20 10.12 -9.34 3.70
C GLU A 20 10.65 -7.90 3.74
N VAL A 21 10.16 -7.04 2.83
CA VAL A 21 10.52 -5.61 2.80
C VAL A 21 10.13 -4.91 4.12
N ALA A 22 8.93 -5.16 4.64
CA ALA A 22 8.52 -4.64 5.94
C ALA A 22 9.47 -5.09 7.07
N GLY A 23 9.96 -6.33 7.00
CA GLY A 23 10.99 -6.87 7.89
C GLY A 23 12.29 -6.06 7.82
N TYR A 24 12.78 -5.74 6.61
CA TYR A 24 13.97 -4.91 6.44
C TYR A 24 13.79 -3.49 6.98
N LEU A 25 12.65 -2.84 6.75
CA LEU A 25 12.37 -1.51 7.28
C LEU A 25 12.38 -1.51 8.82
N TRP A 26 11.78 -2.53 9.44
CA TRP A 26 11.79 -2.70 10.89
C TRP A 26 13.20 -2.94 11.44
N GLN A 27 13.96 -3.88 10.85
CA GLN A 27 15.30 -4.25 11.33
C GLN A 27 16.29 -3.09 11.23
N ARG A 28 16.13 -2.22 10.23
CA ARG A 28 16.94 -1.00 10.07
C ARG A 28 16.51 0.15 10.98
N GLY A 29 15.44 -0.01 11.75
CA GLY A 29 14.89 1.05 12.59
C GLY A 29 14.22 2.17 11.80
N TRP A 30 13.86 1.94 10.53
CA TRP A 30 13.26 2.94 9.64
C TRP A 30 11.73 3.00 9.72
N ALA A 31 11.12 2.18 10.58
CA ALA A 31 9.69 2.11 10.76
C ALA A 31 9.36 1.99 12.25
N GLU A 32 9.60 3.07 13.00
CA GLU A 32 9.35 3.12 14.43
C GLU A 32 7.85 3.15 14.73
N ARG A 33 7.40 2.32 15.68
CA ARG A 33 5.98 2.14 16.03
C ARG A 33 5.12 1.88 14.79
N ASN A 34 4.32 2.85 14.35
CA ASN A 34 3.43 2.80 13.19
C ASN A 34 3.85 3.79 12.09
N GLY A 35 5.09 4.31 12.17
CA GLY A 35 5.72 5.10 11.14
C GLY A 35 6.14 4.21 9.96
N GLY A 36 5.87 4.69 8.76
CA GLY A 36 6.05 3.93 7.53
C GLY A 36 4.82 3.13 7.10
N ASN A 37 4.65 2.96 5.80
CA ASN A 37 3.53 2.28 5.16
C ASN A 37 3.89 1.89 3.71
N ILE A 38 3.22 0.86 3.19
CA ILE A 38 3.51 0.29 1.87
C ILE A 38 2.18 0.15 1.12
N SER A 39 2.15 0.58 -0.14
CA SER A 39 1.11 0.20 -1.10
C SER A 39 1.72 -0.44 -2.34
N VAL A 40 1.12 -1.54 -2.79
CA VAL A 40 1.53 -2.26 -4.00
C VAL A 40 0.33 -2.49 -4.89
N ASN A 41 0.43 -2.06 -6.16
CA ASN A 41 -0.54 -2.39 -7.20
C ASN A 41 -0.42 -3.88 -7.54
N ILE A 42 -1.48 -4.62 -7.23
CA ILE A 42 -1.56 -6.07 -7.44
C ILE A 42 -2.60 -6.44 -8.51
N THR A 43 -3.07 -5.48 -9.31
CA THR A 43 -4.17 -5.65 -10.29
C THR A 43 -4.00 -6.88 -11.18
N GLU A 44 -2.78 -7.12 -11.68
CA GLU A 44 -2.46 -8.25 -12.56
C GLU A 44 -2.37 -9.60 -11.83
N LEU A 45 -2.30 -9.58 -10.49
CA LEU A 45 -2.19 -10.77 -9.65
C LEU A 45 -3.56 -11.22 -9.10
N VAL A 46 -4.59 -10.39 -9.19
CA VAL A 46 -5.94 -10.73 -8.72
C VAL A 46 -6.64 -11.58 -9.78
N LYS A 47 -7.06 -12.79 -9.39
CA LYS A 47 -7.80 -13.70 -10.28
C LYS A 47 -9.21 -13.20 -10.59
N ALA A 48 -9.77 -13.65 -11.70
CA ALA A 48 -11.12 -13.27 -12.13
C ALA A 48 -12.21 -13.53 -11.07
N GLU A 49 -12.11 -14.66 -10.35
CA GLU A 49 -13.02 -15.02 -9.26
C GLU A 49 -12.96 -14.01 -8.09
N ASP A 50 -11.76 -13.56 -7.73
CA ASP A 50 -11.56 -12.59 -6.65
C ASP A 50 -11.88 -11.15 -7.07
N LYS A 51 -11.84 -10.83 -8.37
CA LYS A 51 -12.26 -9.51 -8.87
C LYS A 51 -13.72 -9.20 -8.55
N LEU A 52 -14.55 -10.22 -8.38
CA LEU A 52 -15.98 -10.11 -8.01
C LEU A 52 -16.24 -10.40 -6.53
N ARG A 53 -15.19 -10.55 -5.72
CA ARG A 53 -15.33 -10.80 -4.28
C ARG A 53 -16.17 -9.70 -3.63
N PRO A 54 -17.13 -10.05 -2.74
CA PRO A 54 -17.93 -9.08 -2.01
C PRO A 54 -17.04 -8.16 -1.16
N ALA A 55 -17.40 -6.88 -1.11
CA ALA A 55 -16.74 -5.93 -0.24
C ALA A 55 -17.09 -6.22 1.22
N LEU A 56 -16.10 -6.25 2.10
CA LEU A 56 -16.30 -6.20 3.55
C LEU A 56 -16.79 -4.80 3.97
N ARG A 57 -16.27 -3.78 3.29
CA ARG A 57 -16.64 -2.37 3.48
C ARG A 57 -16.33 -1.57 2.22
N THR A 58 -17.16 -0.59 1.92
CA THR A 58 -16.93 0.41 0.86
C THR A 58 -16.73 1.78 1.49
N VAL A 59 -15.78 2.56 0.99
CA VAL A 59 -15.44 3.89 1.52
C VAL A 59 -15.22 4.86 0.37
N SER A 60 -15.86 6.02 0.43
CA SER A 60 -15.64 7.13 -0.52
C SER A 60 -14.26 7.75 -0.31
N LEU A 61 -13.60 8.08 -1.41
CA LEU A 61 -12.33 8.79 -1.43
C LEU A 61 -12.58 10.30 -1.50
N PRO A 62 -11.69 11.13 -0.92
CA PRO A 62 -11.84 12.58 -0.94
C PRO A 62 -11.60 13.19 -2.33
N VAL A 63 -10.99 12.43 -3.24
CA VAL A 63 -10.66 12.83 -4.61
C VAL A 63 -10.83 11.61 -5.52
N THR A 64 -11.21 11.85 -6.77
CA THR A 64 -11.32 10.81 -7.80
C THR A 64 -9.95 10.53 -8.42
N PHE A 65 -9.49 9.27 -8.34
CA PHE A 65 -8.26 8.79 -8.99
C PHE A 65 -8.57 8.04 -10.28
N THR A 66 -8.97 8.77 -11.31
CA THR A 66 -9.49 8.20 -12.57
C THR A 66 -8.51 7.23 -13.26
N ALA A 67 -7.20 7.47 -13.19
CA ALA A 67 -6.23 6.58 -13.82
C ALA A 67 -6.07 5.24 -13.09
N LEU A 68 -6.58 5.14 -11.86
CA LEU A 68 -6.56 3.95 -11.01
C LEU A 68 -7.94 3.27 -10.91
N ALA A 69 -8.93 3.72 -11.67
CA ALA A 69 -10.24 3.09 -11.71
C ALA A 69 -10.10 1.57 -11.98
N GLY A 70 -10.81 0.76 -11.21
CA GLY A 70 -10.78 -0.71 -11.30
C GLY A 70 -9.47 -1.38 -10.85
N HIS A 71 -8.50 -0.64 -10.30
CA HIS A 71 -7.24 -1.21 -9.85
C HIS A 71 -7.35 -1.81 -8.44
N PHE A 72 -6.44 -2.73 -8.15
CA PHE A 72 -6.35 -3.43 -6.87
C PHE A 72 -5.01 -3.16 -6.22
N PHE A 73 -5.03 -2.94 -4.90
CA PHE A 73 -3.83 -2.65 -4.13
C PHE A 73 -3.78 -3.48 -2.86
N PHE A 74 -2.60 -4.01 -2.53
CA PHE A 74 -2.27 -4.27 -1.14
C PHE A 74 -1.84 -2.95 -0.48
N VAL A 75 -2.31 -2.70 0.73
CA VAL A 75 -1.97 -1.52 1.52
C VAL A 75 -1.81 -1.90 2.98
N THR A 76 -0.77 -1.41 3.65
CA THR A 76 -0.60 -1.61 5.09
C THR A 76 -1.73 -0.96 5.87
N GLY A 77 -2.19 -1.58 6.95
CA GLY A 77 -3.35 -1.10 7.71
C GLY A 77 -3.06 0.11 8.61
N THR A 78 -4.09 0.88 8.95
CA THR A 78 -3.98 2.02 9.86
C THR A 78 -3.49 1.60 11.25
N GLY A 79 -2.50 2.34 11.78
CA GLY A 79 -1.89 2.07 13.09
C GLY A 79 -1.09 0.76 13.18
N LYS A 80 -0.97 0.00 12.09
CA LYS A 80 -0.21 -1.26 12.05
C LYS A 80 1.29 -0.98 11.97
N ARG A 81 2.09 -1.95 12.40
CA ARG A 81 3.55 -1.81 12.56
C ARG A 81 4.26 -2.70 11.57
N MET A 82 5.34 -2.22 10.93
CA MET A 82 6.10 -3.03 9.96
C MET A 82 6.60 -4.36 10.55
N ARG A 83 6.94 -4.38 11.86
CA ARG A 83 7.25 -5.62 12.59
C ARG A 83 6.17 -6.68 12.44
N TYR A 84 4.89 -6.31 12.55
CA TYR A 84 3.78 -7.26 12.46
C TYR A 84 3.33 -7.50 11.02
N VAL A 85 3.49 -6.51 10.14
CA VAL A 85 3.32 -6.72 8.69
C VAL A 85 4.29 -7.79 8.20
N SER A 86 5.53 -7.81 8.71
CA SER A 86 6.53 -8.81 8.31
C SER A 86 6.18 -10.25 8.73
N SER A 87 5.49 -10.42 9.85
CA SER A 87 5.14 -11.75 10.37
C SER A 87 3.75 -12.23 9.93
N ALA A 88 2.81 -11.31 9.76
CA ALA A 88 1.41 -11.61 9.48
C ALA A 88 0.81 -10.50 8.57
N PRO A 89 1.21 -10.44 7.29
CA PRO A 89 0.83 -9.34 6.40
C PRO A 89 -0.67 -9.23 6.19
N MET A 90 -1.41 -10.34 6.13
CA MET A 90 -2.87 -10.34 5.95
C MET A 90 -3.67 -9.98 7.22
N GLU A 91 -3.02 -9.93 8.40
CA GLU A 91 -3.60 -9.44 9.65
C GLU A 91 -3.23 -7.97 9.94
N ASN A 92 -2.30 -7.42 9.16
CA ASN A 92 -1.72 -6.09 9.35
C ASN A 92 -1.77 -5.22 8.08
N GLY A 93 -2.39 -5.73 7.03
CA GLY A 93 -2.60 -5.08 5.75
C GLY A 93 -4.00 -5.37 5.23
N SER A 94 -4.31 -4.75 4.11
CA SER A 94 -5.60 -4.82 3.46
C SER A 94 -5.40 -4.93 1.96
N ILE A 95 -6.32 -5.60 1.29
CA ILE A 95 -6.44 -5.59 -0.16
C ILE A 95 -7.68 -4.78 -0.50
N ILE A 96 -7.48 -3.73 -1.28
CA ILE A 96 -8.53 -2.83 -1.72
C ILE A 96 -8.74 -2.90 -3.23
N ARG A 97 -9.99 -2.71 -3.66
CA ARG A 97 -10.40 -2.56 -5.07
C ARG A 97 -10.98 -1.17 -5.26
N LEU A 98 -10.42 -0.37 -6.16
CA LEU A 98 -11.05 0.89 -6.56
C LEU A 98 -12.24 0.60 -7.47
N ASN A 99 -13.32 1.38 -7.34
CA ASN A 99 -14.47 1.27 -8.21
C ASN A 99 -14.14 1.76 -9.65
N THR A 100 -15.12 1.66 -10.54
CA THR A 100 -14.95 1.98 -11.97
C THR A 100 -14.77 3.46 -12.27
N THR A 101 -15.08 4.35 -11.31
CA THR A 101 -14.87 5.80 -11.43
C THR A 101 -13.58 6.25 -10.74
N GLY A 102 -13.07 5.48 -9.77
CA GLY A 102 -11.90 5.80 -8.97
C GLY A 102 -12.18 6.75 -7.80
N ASP A 103 -13.44 6.94 -7.40
CA ASP A 103 -13.86 7.83 -6.29
C ASP A 103 -14.25 7.08 -5.01
N ALA A 104 -14.18 5.74 -5.01
CA ALA A 104 -14.38 4.91 -3.84
C ALA A 104 -13.53 3.65 -3.92
N TYR A 105 -13.32 3.00 -2.78
CA TYR A 105 -12.70 1.70 -2.71
C TYR A 105 -13.50 0.73 -1.84
N ASP A 106 -13.38 -0.54 -2.20
CA ASP A 106 -13.86 -1.68 -1.43
C ASP A 106 -12.69 -2.35 -0.72
N VAL A 107 -12.87 -2.76 0.54
CA VAL A 107 -11.98 -3.71 1.22
C VAL A 107 -12.44 -5.11 0.84
N ILE A 108 -11.57 -5.89 0.19
CA ILE A 108 -11.85 -7.27 -0.26
C ILE A 108 -10.89 -8.31 0.35
N ALA A 109 -10.17 -7.92 1.41
CA ALA A 109 -9.24 -8.76 2.13
C ALA A 109 -9.95 -9.89 2.93
N ASP A 110 -9.17 -10.60 3.73
CA ASP A 110 -9.68 -11.65 4.62
C ASP A 110 -10.34 -11.07 5.88
N ASN A 111 -9.83 -9.93 6.35
CA ASN A 111 -10.30 -9.20 7.52
C ASN A 111 -10.64 -7.76 7.14
N ASP A 112 -11.64 -7.15 7.80
CA ASP A 112 -11.95 -5.73 7.62
C ASP A 112 -10.91 -4.85 8.33
N ILE A 113 -9.76 -4.70 7.67
CA ILE A 113 -8.66 -3.85 8.11
C ILE A 113 -8.72 -2.55 7.29
N ALA A 114 -8.89 -1.45 8.00
CA ALA A 114 -8.79 -0.14 7.38
C ALA A 114 -7.36 0.11 6.87
N PRO A 115 -7.18 0.55 5.60
CA PRO A 115 -5.89 1.00 5.08
C PRO A 115 -5.25 2.09 5.91
N THR A 116 -3.94 2.32 5.72
CA THR A 116 -3.20 3.46 6.28
C THR A 116 -3.98 4.77 6.15
N SER A 117 -3.88 5.64 7.16
CA SER A 117 -4.45 7.00 7.13
C SER A 117 -3.93 7.84 5.96
N GLU A 118 -2.78 7.45 5.39
CA GLU A 118 -2.16 8.12 4.25
C GLU A 118 -2.57 7.53 2.89
N LEU A 119 -3.62 6.70 2.83
CA LEU A 119 -4.03 6.03 1.58
C LEU A 119 -4.21 7.01 0.41
N SER A 120 -4.83 8.16 0.65
CA SER A 120 -5.04 9.18 -0.39
C SER A 120 -3.71 9.69 -0.97
N SER A 121 -2.66 9.80 -0.15
CA SER A 121 -1.31 10.19 -0.60
C SER A 121 -0.66 9.11 -1.46
N HIS A 122 -0.80 7.84 -1.08
CA HIS A 122 -0.32 6.71 -1.87
C HIS A 122 -1.02 6.64 -3.24
N LEU A 123 -2.36 6.70 -3.25
CA LEU A 123 -3.15 6.68 -4.48
C LEU A 123 -2.84 7.90 -5.36
N SER A 124 -2.62 9.07 -4.77
CA SER A 124 -2.19 10.26 -5.52
C SER A 124 -0.86 10.01 -6.25
N MET A 125 0.11 9.38 -5.60
CA MET A 125 1.40 9.05 -6.23
C MET A 125 1.24 8.02 -7.34
N HIS A 126 0.52 6.91 -7.11
CA HIS A 126 0.24 5.94 -8.17
C HIS A 126 -0.50 6.58 -9.36
N ASN A 127 -1.52 7.39 -9.08
CA ASN A 127 -2.32 8.08 -10.09
C ASN A 127 -1.45 9.07 -10.89
N TYR A 128 -0.60 9.85 -10.24
CA TYR A 128 0.32 10.78 -10.89
C TYR A 128 1.33 10.05 -11.79
N MET A 129 1.97 9.00 -11.27
CA MET A 129 2.95 8.23 -12.04
C MET A 129 2.33 7.63 -13.30
N ARG A 130 1.10 7.11 -13.20
CA ARG A 130 0.38 6.53 -14.34
C ARG A 130 -0.16 7.58 -15.30
N SER A 131 -0.86 8.60 -14.80
CA SER A 131 -1.55 9.59 -15.64
C SER A 131 -0.59 10.60 -16.27
N VAL A 132 0.41 11.08 -15.53
CA VAL A 132 1.34 12.14 -15.95
C VAL A 132 2.65 11.54 -16.45
N ARG A 133 3.29 10.66 -15.67
CA ARG A 133 4.60 10.09 -16.03
C ARG A 133 4.51 8.90 -16.99
N LYS A 134 3.30 8.42 -17.30
CA LYS A 134 3.05 7.24 -18.15
C LYS A 134 3.86 6.01 -17.72
N CYS A 135 4.10 5.91 -16.41
CA CYS A 135 4.86 4.84 -15.78
C CYS A 135 3.95 4.08 -14.84
N ASP A 136 3.89 2.77 -15.00
CA ASP A 136 3.08 1.91 -14.13
C ASP A 136 3.86 1.58 -12.85
N THR A 137 4.01 2.59 -11.99
CA THR A 137 4.67 2.44 -10.70
C THR A 137 3.88 1.47 -9.83
N LYS A 138 4.48 0.30 -9.59
CA LYS A 138 3.85 -0.77 -8.83
C LYS A 138 3.87 -0.55 -7.33
N VAL A 139 4.81 0.21 -6.79
CA VAL A 139 5.03 0.33 -5.34
C VAL A 139 5.16 1.78 -4.93
N VAL A 140 4.51 2.14 -3.83
CA VAL A 140 4.81 3.35 -3.05
C VAL A 140 5.14 2.90 -1.63
N CYS A 141 6.30 3.32 -1.14
CA CYS A 141 6.79 3.02 0.20
C CYS A 141 7.16 4.33 0.88
N HIS A 142 6.56 4.59 2.04
CA HIS A 142 7.00 5.65 2.94
C HIS A 142 7.58 5.01 4.21
N THR A 143 8.64 5.62 4.73
CA THR A 143 9.42 5.13 5.87
C THR A 143 10.22 6.30 6.43
N HIS A 144 10.88 6.11 7.56
CA HIS A 144 11.64 7.11 8.30
C HIS A 144 13.13 6.74 8.39
N PRO A 145 13.92 6.87 7.30
CA PRO A 145 15.36 6.59 7.37
C PRO A 145 16.04 7.62 8.28
N THR A 146 16.63 7.13 9.38
CA THR A 146 17.16 7.96 10.47
C THR A 146 18.15 9.00 9.98
N ASP A 147 19.11 8.59 9.15
CA ASP A 147 20.16 9.48 8.65
C ASP A 147 19.61 10.53 7.70
N LEU A 148 18.69 10.15 6.79
CA LEU A 148 18.06 11.12 5.88
C LEU A 148 17.26 12.17 6.65
N ILE A 149 16.49 11.75 7.66
CA ILE A 149 15.77 12.69 8.53
C ILE A 149 16.76 13.64 9.22
N ALA A 150 17.84 13.12 9.81
CA ALA A 150 18.85 13.95 10.47
C ALA A 150 19.45 14.99 9.51
N LEU A 151 19.72 14.63 8.25
CA LEU A 151 20.23 15.56 7.24
C LEU A 151 19.26 16.71 6.96
N THR A 152 17.93 16.47 7.02
CA THR A 152 16.93 17.55 6.85
C THR A 152 16.93 18.60 7.97
N HIS A 153 17.64 18.36 9.08
CA HIS A 153 17.79 19.33 10.17
C HIS A 153 19.09 20.13 10.09
N VAL A 154 19.99 19.81 9.16
CA VAL A 154 21.27 20.49 8.99
C VAL A 154 21.13 21.56 7.90
N LYS A 155 21.29 22.83 8.29
CA LYS A 155 21.08 24.00 7.42
C LYS A 155 21.81 23.91 6.07
N LYS A 156 23.05 23.39 6.08
CA LYS A 156 23.86 23.17 4.87
C LYS A 156 23.15 22.30 3.82
N PHE A 157 22.42 21.28 4.24
CA PHE A 157 21.72 20.36 3.32
C PHE A 157 20.31 20.83 2.93
N LEU A 158 19.89 22.00 3.42
CA LEU A 158 18.63 22.64 3.03
C LEU A 158 18.80 23.71 1.95
N GLU A 159 20.05 24.08 1.63
CA GLU A 159 20.34 25.04 0.58
C GLU A 159 20.07 24.41 -0.80
N PRO A 160 19.41 25.13 -1.73
CA PRO A 160 19.21 24.65 -3.09
C PRO A 160 20.56 24.39 -3.78
N ASN A 161 20.71 23.21 -4.41
CA ASN A 161 21.89 22.81 -5.20
C ASN A 161 23.17 22.46 -4.41
N VAL A 162 23.04 22.02 -3.16
CA VAL A 162 24.11 21.30 -2.44
C VAL A 162 24.08 19.81 -2.78
#